data_AF-A0A1N6IBX9-F1
#
_entry.id   AF-A0A1N6IBX9-F1
#
_cell.length_a   1.000
_cell.length_b   1.000
_cell.length_c   1.000
_cell.angle_alpha   90.00
_cell.angle_beta   90.00
_cell.angle_gamma   90.00
#
_symmetry.space_group_name_H-M   'P 1'
#
loop_
_entity.id
_entity.type
_entity.pdbx_description
1 polymer ?
#
loop_
_entity_poly.entity_id
_entity_poly.type
_entity_poly.pdbx_seq_one_letter_code
_entity_poly.pdbx_strand_id
1 'polypeptide(L)'
;MERSILTRFSLHFCFTVALVGATLSTARAANIPAYTVTDLGTGTAQVSTDAGGNGIVIAPDGQTTYTFPNTSSSNYPSEAEWLSIRSKLPPLTNAPVHNSWTYGNPNNAYSYYEGGLLNQNGFFVGTNTFGVTGHISGAGSLVFATQRQADGSFSTPITLWDSPNNHSTGEQMATAMFINNQNQVLGMGGVPYSATSYYTKNFYLYDMQTQIRTDLKDLLPGWHLETELGLDDQGRMLLSAWKWDDKLGIQYHSLLLTPPGLVIGDPVTVPEPTSLATLMLGLGGYLAFRHSRRGEPRESR
;
A
#
# COMPACT_ATOMS: atom_id res chain seq x y z
N MET A 1 28.01 13.06 -75.32
CA MET A 1 27.75 11.74 -74.71
C MET A 1 28.15 11.87 -73.24
N GLU A 2 27.22 12.35 -72.42
CA GLU A 2 27.43 12.68 -71.01
C GLU A 2 27.08 11.46 -70.13
N ARG A 3 27.93 11.15 -69.15
CA ARG A 3 27.57 10.26 -68.04
C ARG A 3 28.00 10.90 -66.72
N SER A 4 26.98 11.40 -66.03
CA SER A 4 26.95 11.84 -64.63
C SER A 4 27.12 10.63 -63.70
N ILE A 5 28.06 10.71 -62.76
CA ILE A 5 28.17 9.83 -61.60
C ILE A 5 27.70 10.65 -60.39
N LEU A 6 26.43 10.45 -60.01
CA LEU A 6 25.87 10.88 -58.74
C LEU A 6 25.39 9.63 -58.00
N THR A 7 26.29 9.07 -57.20
CA THR A 7 26.00 7.98 -56.27
C THR A 7 25.29 8.59 -55.05
N ARG A 8 23.97 8.35 -54.98
CA ARG A 8 23.13 8.72 -53.83
C ARG A 8 23.49 7.85 -52.63
N PHE A 9 24.11 8.42 -51.60
CA PHE A 9 24.10 7.85 -50.26
C PHE A 9 22.77 8.22 -49.59
N SER A 10 21.80 7.30 -49.59
CA SER A 10 20.66 7.40 -48.68
C SER A 10 21.07 6.74 -47.35
N LEU A 11 21.53 7.54 -46.40
CA LEU A 11 21.60 7.12 -45.01
C LEU A 11 20.16 6.93 -44.53
N HIS A 12 19.71 5.68 -44.49
CA HIS A 12 18.50 5.28 -43.80
C HIS A 12 18.73 5.52 -42.31
N PHE A 13 18.27 6.68 -41.83
CA PHE A 13 18.11 6.95 -40.41
C PHE A 13 16.95 6.07 -39.91
N CYS A 14 17.25 4.81 -39.58
CA CYS A 14 16.35 3.99 -38.78
C CYS A 14 16.39 4.56 -37.36
N PHE A 15 15.44 5.45 -37.06
CA PHE A 15 15.02 5.69 -35.68
C PHE A 15 14.36 4.40 -35.19
N THR A 16 15.14 3.51 -34.60
CA THR A 16 14.59 2.49 -33.71
C THR A 16 14.09 3.23 -32.49
N VAL A 17 12.82 3.61 -32.48
CA VAL A 17 12.13 3.98 -31.25
C VAL A 17 12.16 2.71 -30.40
N ALA A 18 13.09 2.65 -29.46
CA ALA A 18 12.99 1.72 -28.36
C ALA A 18 11.69 2.08 -27.64
N LEU A 19 10.64 1.34 -27.95
CA LEU A 19 9.41 1.32 -27.17
C LEU A 19 9.87 0.93 -25.76
N VAL A 20 10.04 1.92 -24.90
CA VAL A 20 10.12 1.68 -23.46
C VAL A 20 8.86 0.93 -23.16
N GLY A 21 9.00 -0.34 -22.78
CA GLY A 21 7.91 -1.22 -22.39
C GLY A 21 7.28 -0.76 -21.08
N ALA A 22 6.77 0.46 -21.04
CA ALA A 22 5.75 0.85 -20.10
C ALA A 22 4.57 -0.08 -20.40
N THR A 23 4.42 -1.11 -19.58
CA THR A 23 3.15 -1.82 -19.52
C THR A 23 2.14 -0.77 -19.11
N LEU A 24 1.30 -0.35 -20.07
CA LEU A 24 0.21 0.57 -19.80
C LEU A 24 -0.59 -0.04 -18.64
N SER A 25 -0.68 0.67 -17.52
CA SER A 25 -1.56 0.28 -16.42
C SER A 25 -2.93 0.00 -17.04
N THR A 26 -3.50 -1.17 -16.72
CA THR A 26 -4.86 -1.52 -17.14
C THR A 26 -5.92 -0.79 -16.33
N ALA A 27 -5.51 -0.02 -15.32
CA ALA A 27 -6.38 0.78 -14.48
C ALA A 27 -7.08 1.88 -15.28
N ARG A 28 -8.38 2.05 -15.05
CA ARG A 28 -9.12 3.21 -15.53
C ARG A 28 -9.12 4.30 -14.46
N ALA A 29 -8.85 5.53 -14.86
CA ALA A 29 -9.23 6.70 -14.07
C ALA A 29 -10.75 6.89 -14.22
N ALA A 30 -11.49 6.86 -13.11
CA ALA A 30 -12.95 6.97 -13.09
C ALA A 30 -13.39 7.90 -11.96
N ASN A 31 -14.70 8.21 -11.90
CA ASN A 31 -15.28 8.98 -10.80
C ASN A 31 -14.90 8.33 -9.47
N ILE A 32 -14.21 9.11 -8.66
CA ILE A 32 -13.70 8.70 -7.36
C ILE A 32 -14.89 8.34 -6.46
N PRO A 33 -14.89 7.15 -5.82
CA PRO A 33 -15.93 6.80 -4.86
C PRO A 33 -16.05 7.89 -3.78
N ALA A 34 -17.27 8.29 -3.41
CA ALA A 34 -17.47 9.29 -2.37
C ALA A 34 -17.08 8.69 -1.01
N TYR A 35 -15.82 8.84 -0.61
CA TYR A 35 -15.38 8.55 0.75
C TYR A 35 -15.80 9.66 1.69
N THR A 36 -16.32 9.29 2.86
CA THR A 36 -16.48 10.21 3.99
C THR A 36 -15.14 10.34 4.71
N VAL A 37 -14.66 11.56 4.88
CA VAL A 37 -13.38 11.85 5.55
C VAL A 37 -13.67 12.33 6.97
N THR A 38 -13.21 11.58 7.96
CA THR A 38 -13.28 11.96 9.38
C THR A 38 -11.88 12.36 9.85
N ASP A 39 -11.70 13.65 10.18
CA ASP A 39 -10.50 14.13 10.86
C ASP A 39 -10.54 13.69 12.32
N LEU A 40 -9.58 12.85 12.73
CA LEU A 40 -9.47 12.33 14.09
C LEU A 40 -8.79 13.32 15.04
N GLY A 41 -8.27 14.45 14.52
CA GLY A 41 -7.58 15.47 15.28
C GLY A 41 -6.07 15.50 15.04
N THR A 42 -5.42 16.49 15.64
CA THR A 42 -3.98 16.72 15.53
C THR A 42 -3.18 15.65 16.27
N GLY A 43 -2.17 15.08 15.62
CA GLY A 43 -1.33 14.01 16.15
C GLY A 43 -1.56 12.67 15.43
N THR A 44 -0.91 11.64 15.95
CA THR A 44 -0.95 10.29 15.39
C THR A 44 -1.96 9.43 16.15
N ALA A 45 -2.98 8.94 15.45
CA ALA A 45 -3.91 7.98 15.99
C ALA A 45 -3.18 6.66 16.30
N GLN A 46 -3.53 6.03 17.41
CA GLN A 46 -2.93 4.75 17.80
C GLN A 46 -3.80 3.61 17.27
N VAL A 47 -3.17 2.60 16.67
CA VAL A 47 -3.83 1.36 16.30
C VAL A 47 -3.51 0.31 17.36
N SER A 48 -4.54 -0.27 17.95
CA SER A 48 -4.44 -1.33 18.96
C SER A 48 -5.42 -2.46 18.65
N THR A 49 -5.43 -3.49 19.49
CA THR A 49 -6.45 -4.56 19.48
C THR A 49 -7.24 -4.48 20.78
N ASP A 50 -8.56 -4.60 20.71
CA ASP A 50 -9.41 -4.76 21.88
C ASP A 50 -9.24 -6.16 22.53
N ALA A 51 -9.91 -6.38 23.65
CA ALA A 51 -9.86 -7.65 24.38
C ALA A 51 -10.45 -8.85 23.59
N GLY A 52 -11.23 -8.58 22.54
CA GLY A 52 -11.76 -9.58 21.60
C GLY A 52 -10.84 -9.84 20.41
N GLY A 53 -9.71 -9.15 20.31
CA GLY A 53 -8.79 -9.22 19.18
C GLY A 53 -9.22 -8.37 17.98
N ASN A 54 -10.26 -7.55 18.09
CA ASN A 54 -10.65 -6.63 17.02
C ASN A 54 -9.71 -5.44 17.03
N GLY A 55 -9.24 -5.02 15.85
CA GLY A 55 -8.47 -3.78 15.76
C GLY A 55 -9.31 -2.56 16.15
N ILE A 56 -8.70 -1.63 16.86
CA ILE A 56 -9.28 -0.34 17.25
C ILE A 56 -8.31 0.78 16.89
N VAL A 57 -8.87 1.93 16.53
CA VAL A 57 -8.16 3.18 16.35
C VAL A 57 -8.55 4.11 17.49
N ILE A 58 -7.56 4.56 18.25
CA ILE A 58 -7.70 5.57 19.29
C ILE A 58 -7.28 6.89 18.67
N ALA A 59 -8.19 7.85 18.63
CA ALA A 59 -7.90 9.19 18.14
C ALA A 59 -6.80 9.85 19.01
N PRO A 60 -6.06 10.85 18.48
CA PRO A 60 -5.03 11.55 19.23
C PRO A 60 -5.50 12.18 20.56
N ASP A 61 -6.80 12.43 20.72
CA ASP A 61 -7.40 12.91 21.98
C ASP A 61 -7.39 11.86 23.12
N GLY A 62 -7.15 10.58 22.79
CA GLY A 62 -7.18 9.46 23.72
C GLY A 62 -8.57 9.05 24.24
N GLN A 63 -9.64 9.74 23.83
CA GLN A 63 -11.00 9.55 24.33
C GLN A 63 -11.93 8.93 23.29
N THR A 64 -11.65 9.17 22.02
CA THR A 64 -12.49 8.72 20.92
C THR A 64 -11.90 7.44 20.32
N THR A 65 -12.69 6.36 20.25
CA THR A 65 -12.28 5.12 19.59
C THR A 65 -13.19 4.71 18.45
N TYR A 66 -12.58 4.11 17.43
CA TYR A 66 -13.23 3.55 16.26
C TYR A 66 -12.82 2.10 16.11
N THR A 67 -13.76 1.18 15.92
CA THR A 67 -13.42 -0.19 15.52
C THR A 67 -12.77 -0.15 14.14
N PHE A 68 -11.53 -0.60 14.02
CA PHE A 68 -10.76 -0.65 12.78
C PHE A 68 -9.92 -1.92 12.82
N PRO A 69 -10.47 -3.07 12.36
CA PRO A 69 -9.73 -4.31 12.25
C PRO A 69 -8.65 -4.12 11.20
N ASN A 70 -7.51 -3.56 11.60
CA ASN A 70 -6.41 -3.29 10.68
C ASN A 70 -6.07 -4.61 10.01
N THR A 71 -6.02 -4.64 8.67
CA THR A 71 -5.40 -5.74 7.96
C THR A 71 -3.92 -5.71 8.33
N SER A 72 -3.58 -6.44 9.38
CA SER A 72 -2.27 -6.40 9.99
C SER A 72 -1.22 -6.96 9.03
N SER A 73 0.04 -6.88 9.46
CA SER A 73 1.20 -7.58 8.92
C SER A 73 1.02 -9.09 8.62
N SER A 74 -0.16 -9.69 8.88
CA SER A 74 -0.52 -11.06 8.53
C SER A 74 -0.61 -11.32 7.02
N ASN A 75 -0.78 -10.29 6.20
CA ASN A 75 -0.77 -10.45 4.75
C ASN A 75 0.65 -10.58 4.17
N TYR A 76 1.71 -10.37 4.96
CA TYR A 76 3.06 -10.67 4.50
C TYR A 76 3.28 -12.19 4.54
N PRO A 77 3.55 -12.83 3.39
CA PRO A 77 3.89 -14.26 3.39
C PRO A 77 5.10 -14.51 4.28
N SER A 78 5.12 -15.64 4.99
CA SER A 78 6.36 -16.12 5.60
C SER A 78 7.46 -16.28 4.54
N GLU A 79 8.74 -16.21 4.92
CA GLU A 79 9.86 -16.36 3.95
C GLU A 79 9.73 -17.63 3.10
N ALA A 80 9.35 -18.76 3.71
CA ALA A 80 9.14 -20.01 2.99
C ALA A 80 7.98 -19.92 1.98
N GLU A 81 6.89 -19.24 2.35
CA GLU A 81 5.77 -19.01 1.44
C GLU A 81 6.16 -18.04 0.31
N TRP A 82 6.89 -16.98 0.62
CA TRP A 82 7.41 -16.04 -0.35
C TRP A 82 8.27 -16.74 -1.41
N LEU A 83 9.23 -17.58 -1.00
CA LEU A 83 10.07 -18.35 -1.93
C LEU A 83 9.23 -19.26 -2.83
N SER A 84 8.18 -19.88 -2.28
CA SER A 84 7.23 -20.69 -3.03
C SER A 84 6.44 -19.88 -4.06
N ILE A 85 5.91 -18.71 -3.67
CA ILE A 85 5.19 -17.78 -4.56
C ILE A 85 6.12 -17.31 -5.68
N ARG A 86 7.29 -16.77 -5.32
CA ARG A 86 8.26 -16.21 -6.26
C ARG A 86 8.65 -17.19 -7.36
N SER A 87 8.79 -18.48 -7.02
CA SER A 87 9.13 -19.53 -7.99
C SER A 87 8.06 -19.78 -9.07
N LYS A 88 6.82 -19.31 -8.83
CA LYS A 88 5.64 -19.53 -9.66
C LYS A 88 5.15 -18.26 -10.36
N LEU A 89 5.70 -17.09 -10.00
CA LEU A 89 5.34 -15.84 -10.65
C LEU A 89 5.99 -15.79 -12.06
N PRO A 90 5.22 -15.52 -13.12
CA PRO A 90 5.81 -15.31 -14.44
C PRO A 90 6.64 -14.01 -14.43
N PRO A 91 7.69 -13.86 -15.26
CA PRO A 91 8.43 -12.61 -15.41
C PRO A 91 7.52 -11.48 -15.90
N LEU A 92 7.49 -10.34 -15.20
CA LEU A 92 6.60 -9.20 -15.52
C LEU A 92 7.16 -8.26 -16.57
N THR A 93 8.46 -7.98 -16.49
CA THR A 93 9.14 -7.06 -17.36
C THR A 93 10.45 -7.69 -17.78
N ASN A 94 10.76 -7.58 -19.07
CA ASN A 94 12.13 -7.77 -19.49
C ASN A 94 12.94 -6.64 -18.85
N ALA A 95 14.02 -7.00 -18.15
CA ALA A 95 15.02 -6.00 -17.77
C ALA A 95 15.36 -5.16 -19.01
N PRO A 96 15.71 -3.87 -18.89
CA PRO A 96 15.95 -2.97 -20.03
C PRO A 96 17.23 -3.32 -20.80
N VAL A 97 17.28 -4.55 -21.32
CA VAL A 97 18.34 -5.11 -22.14
C VAL A 97 18.32 -4.36 -23.46
N HIS A 98 19.49 -3.89 -23.89
CA HIS A 98 19.69 -3.09 -25.11
C HIS A 98 19.30 -1.60 -25.07
N ASN A 99 19.44 -0.91 -23.92
CA ASN A 99 19.49 0.56 -23.89
C ASN A 99 20.95 1.06 -23.87
N SER A 100 21.19 2.35 -24.15
CA SER A 100 22.54 2.94 -24.09
C SER A 100 23.14 2.90 -22.68
N TRP A 101 22.31 2.80 -21.64
CA TRP A 101 22.73 2.73 -20.24
C TRP A 101 23.27 1.35 -19.84
N THR A 102 22.90 0.27 -20.53
CA THR A 102 23.50 -1.06 -20.30
C THR A 102 24.89 -1.18 -20.93
N TYR A 103 25.35 -0.18 -21.70
CA TYR A 103 26.57 -0.22 -22.51
C TYR A 103 26.61 -1.43 -23.46
N GLY A 104 25.43 -1.89 -23.91
CA GLY A 104 25.31 -3.09 -24.75
C GLY A 104 25.52 -4.41 -23.99
N ASN A 105 25.66 -4.40 -22.66
CA ASN A 105 25.79 -5.59 -21.83
C ASN A 105 24.48 -5.87 -21.06
N PRO A 106 23.68 -6.86 -21.50
CA PRO A 106 22.44 -7.25 -20.81
C PRO A 106 22.61 -7.62 -19.34
N ASN A 107 23.80 -8.05 -18.90
CA ASN A 107 24.07 -8.39 -17.51
C ASN A 107 24.02 -7.17 -16.56
N ASN A 108 24.06 -5.96 -17.11
CA ASN A 108 23.88 -4.73 -16.33
C ASN A 108 22.40 -4.46 -16.05
N ALA A 109 21.47 -5.11 -16.74
CA ALA A 109 20.04 -4.94 -16.52
C ALA A 109 19.54 -5.89 -15.43
N TYR A 110 18.63 -5.43 -14.59
CA TYR A 110 17.98 -6.25 -13.56
C TYR A 110 16.46 -6.09 -13.61
N SER A 111 15.76 -7.15 -13.20
CA SER A 111 14.34 -7.14 -12.87
C SER A 111 14.11 -8.25 -11.84
N TYR A 112 13.59 -7.89 -10.67
CA TYR A 112 13.32 -8.85 -9.60
C TYR A 112 12.07 -8.48 -8.82
N TYR A 113 11.49 -9.46 -8.12
CA TYR A 113 10.38 -9.22 -7.21
C TYR A 113 10.90 -8.93 -5.82
N GLU A 114 10.36 -7.88 -5.21
CA GLU A 114 10.69 -7.42 -3.87
C GLU A 114 9.49 -7.66 -2.97
N GLY A 115 9.41 -8.87 -2.41
CA GLY A 115 8.33 -9.30 -1.52
C GLY A 115 6.93 -9.17 -2.12
N GLY A 116 5.95 -9.10 -1.23
CA GLY A 116 4.55 -8.88 -1.57
C GLY A 116 3.60 -9.18 -0.42
N LEU A 117 2.31 -9.06 -0.72
CA LEU A 117 1.20 -9.28 0.17
C LEU A 117 0.30 -10.38 -0.42
N LEU A 118 -0.20 -11.30 0.39
CA LEU A 118 -1.15 -12.34 0.01
C LEU A 118 -2.32 -12.34 1.00
N ASN A 119 -3.55 -12.17 0.49
CA ASN A 119 -4.74 -12.27 1.34
C ASN A 119 -5.28 -13.71 1.40
N GLN A 120 -6.29 -13.92 2.25
CA GLN A 120 -6.91 -15.23 2.47
C GLN A 120 -7.62 -15.78 1.21
N ASN A 121 -8.01 -14.91 0.29
CA ASN A 121 -8.62 -15.30 -0.99
C ASN A 121 -7.58 -15.74 -2.03
N GLY A 122 -6.30 -15.75 -1.69
CA GLY A 122 -5.22 -16.09 -2.63
C GLY A 122 -4.87 -14.97 -3.60
N PHE A 123 -5.34 -13.74 -3.35
CA PHE A 123 -4.97 -12.57 -4.14
C PHE A 123 -3.61 -12.05 -3.68
N PHE A 124 -2.63 -12.12 -4.58
CA PHE A 124 -1.25 -11.71 -4.33
C PHE A 124 -0.97 -10.37 -5.00
N VAL A 125 -0.29 -9.48 -4.28
CA VAL A 125 0.22 -8.21 -4.79
C VAL A 125 1.70 -8.15 -4.51
N GLY A 126 2.49 -7.81 -5.52
CA GLY A 126 3.94 -7.67 -5.37
C GLY A 126 4.46 -6.40 -5.98
N THR A 127 5.72 -6.10 -5.67
CA THR A 127 6.49 -5.03 -6.31
C THR A 127 7.55 -5.66 -7.18
N ASN A 128 7.67 -5.20 -8.42
CA ASN A 128 8.79 -5.52 -9.29
C ASN A 128 9.68 -4.29 -9.43
N THR A 129 10.94 -4.47 -9.08
CA THR A 129 11.99 -3.46 -9.19
C THR A 129 12.87 -3.83 -10.38
N PHE A 130 13.07 -2.88 -11.29
CA PHE A 130 13.80 -3.12 -12.54
C PHE A 130 14.71 -1.94 -12.88
N GLY A 131 15.77 -2.18 -13.62
CA GLY A 131 16.66 -1.10 -14.04
C GLY A 131 17.99 -1.53 -14.61
N VAL A 132 18.97 -0.64 -14.50
CA VAL A 132 20.36 -0.87 -14.90
C VAL A 132 21.30 -0.56 -13.74
N THR A 133 22.15 -1.51 -13.40
CA THR A 133 23.16 -1.39 -12.34
C THR A 133 24.01 -0.15 -12.55
N GLY A 134 24.08 0.72 -11.52
CA GLY A 134 24.85 1.97 -11.56
C GLY A 134 24.13 3.16 -12.22
N HIS A 135 22.89 3.00 -12.71
CA HIS A 135 22.15 4.05 -13.41
C HIS A 135 20.77 4.30 -12.80
N ILE A 136 20.69 5.24 -11.85
CA ILE A 136 19.43 5.60 -11.17
C ILE A 136 18.32 6.07 -12.13
N SER A 137 18.70 6.69 -13.25
CA SER A 137 17.77 7.21 -14.25
C SER A 137 17.10 6.12 -15.09
N GLY A 138 17.66 4.90 -15.07
CA GLY A 138 17.12 3.74 -15.78
C GLY A 138 16.35 2.77 -14.91
N ALA A 139 16.12 3.14 -13.66
CA ALA A 139 15.58 2.24 -12.67
C ALA A 139 14.16 2.66 -12.28
N GLY A 140 13.25 1.70 -12.20
CA GLY A 140 11.83 1.90 -11.95
C GLY A 140 11.25 0.78 -11.11
N SER A 141 10.01 0.99 -10.71
CA SER A 141 9.24 -0.01 -9.96
C SER A 141 7.81 -0.05 -10.48
N LEU A 142 7.16 -1.19 -10.33
CA LEU A 142 5.74 -1.33 -10.57
C LEU A 142 5.11 -2.23 -9.51
N VAL A 143 3.86 -1.92 -9.19
CA VAL A 143 3.00 -2.79 -8.39
C VAL A 143 2.14 -3.62 -9.33
N PHE A 144 2.08 -4.91 -9.07
CA PHE A 144 1.27 -5.85 -9.83
C PHE A 144 0.42 -6.71 -8.91
N ALA A 145 -0.62 -7.30 -9.47
CA ALA A 145 -1.44 -8.28 -8.77
C ALA A 145 -1.65 -9.54 -9.59
N THR A 146 -1.85 -10.67 -8.92
CA THR A 146 -2.22 -11.95 -9.51
C THR A 146 -3.01 -12.82 -8.54
N GLN A 147 -3.90 -13.66 -9.07
CA GLN A 147 -4.74 -14.57 -8.32
C GLN A 147 -4.11 -15.98 -8.28
N ARG A 148 -3.94 -16.53 -7.07
CA ARG A 148 -3.59 -17.94 -6.87
C ARG A 148 -4.77 -18.81 -7.31
N GLN A 149 -4.47 -19.80 -8.15
CA GLN A 149 -5.41 -20.80 -8.67
C GLN A 149 -5.49 -22.00 -7.71
N ALA A 150 -6.50 -22.85 -7.90
CA ALA A 150 -6.72 -24.03 -7.05
C ALA A 150 -5.56 -25.05 -7.08
N ASP A 151 -4.82 -25.12 -8.18
CA ASP A 151 -3.61 -25.95 -8.33
C ASP A 151 -2.35 -25.31 -7.70
N GLY A 152 -2.51 -24.13 -7.09
CA GLY A 152 -1.44 -23.37 -6.47
C GLY A 152 -0.53 -22.62 -7.45
N SER A 153 -0.87 -22.57 -8.74
CA SER A 153 -0.27 -21.67 -9.73
C SER A 153 -0.83 -20.24 -9.58
N PHE A 154 -0.22 -19.28 -10.26
CA PHE A 154 -0.70 -17.89 -10.30
C PHE A 154 -1.14 -17.52 -11.71
N SER A 155 -2.24 -16.75 -11.82
CA SER A 155 -2.69 -16.19 -13.09
C SER A 155 -1.64 -15.24 -13.70
N THR A 156 -1.84 -14.87 -14.97
CA THR A 156 -1.09 -13.77 -15.57
C THR A 156 -1.26 -12.50 -14.73
N PRO A 157 -0.16 -11.90 -14.26
CA PRO A 157 -0.25 -10.70 -13.46
C PRO A 157 -0.77 -9.50 -14.25
N ILE A 158 -1.39 -8.58 -13.54
CA ILE A 158 -1.79 -7.28 -14.05
C ILE A 158 -0.99 -6.18 -13.36
N THR A 159 -0.56 -5.19 -14.11
CA THR A 159 0.08 -3.99 -13.55
C THR A 159 -1.00 -3.07 -12.97
N LEU A 160 -0.90 -2.76 -11.68
CA LEU A 160 -1.82 -1.85 -11.00
C LEU A 160 -1.39 -0.39 -11.25
N TRP A 161 -0.14 -0.08 -10.91
CA TRP A 161 0.50 1.20 -11.19
C TRP A 161 2.01 1.05 -11.26
N ASP A 162 2.67 2.02 -11.87
CA ASP A 162 4.09 2.09 -12.04
C ASP A 162 4.65 3.41 -11.47
N SER A 163 5.96 3.39 -11.25
CA SER A 163 6.74 4.55 -10.83
C SER A 163 8.05 4.55 -11.63
N PRO A 164 8.07 5.18 -12.82
CA PRO A 164 9.26 5.21 -13.67
C PRO A 164 10.36 6.08 -13.05
N ASN A 165 11.63 5.71 -13.25
CA ASN A 165 12.81 6.54 -12.96
C ASN A 165 12.98 6.98 -11.48
N ASN A 166 12.73 6.09 -10.50
CA ASN A 166 12.55 6.44 -9.08
C ASN A 166 13.41 5.67 -8.07
N HIS A 167 14.70 5.46 -8.36
CA HIS A 167 15.65 4.95 -7.37
C HIS A 167 16.37 6.03 -6.54
N SER A 168 16.14 7.33 -6.79
CA SER A 168 16.79 8.39 -5.99
C SER A 168 16.32 8.42 -4.54
N THR A 169 15.09 7.99 -4.26
CA THR A 169 14.53 7.90 -2.89
C THR A 169 13.46 6.81 -2.84
N GLY A 170 13.54 5.88 -1.87
CA GLY A 170 12.59 4.77 -1.74
C GLY A 170 11.12 5.21 -1.57
N GLU A 171 10.89 6.43 -1.09
CA GLU A 171 9.55 7.04 -0.94
C GLU A 171 8.83 7.33 -2.27
N GLN A 172 9.54 7.22 -3.40
CA GLN A 172 8.99 7.42 -4.74
C GLN A 172 8.81 6.09 -5.49
N MET A 173 9.17 4.95 -4.89
CA MET A 173 8.96 3.64 -5.53
C MET A 173 7.47 3.26 -5.50
N ALA A 174 7.02 2.60 -6.57
CA ALA A 174 5.71 1.97 -6.59
C ALA A 174 5.73 0.81 -5.59
N THR A 175 4.94 0.94 -4.51
CA THR A 175 4.95 0.00 -3.38
C THR A 175 3.53 -0.30 -2.96
N ALA A 176 3.18 -1.58 -2.84
CA ALA A 176 1.96 -2.00 -2.17
C ALA A 176 2.22 -2.09 -0.66
N MET A 177 1.31 -1.53 0.14
CA MET A 177 1.47 -1.42 1.59
C MET A 177 0.40 -2.22 2.33
N PHE A 178 -0.83 -2.23 1.81
CA PHE A 178 -1.93 -3.02 2.36
C PHE A 178 -2.76 -3.67 1.25
N ILE A 179 -3.32 -4.83 1.60
CA ILE A 179 -4.40 -5.48 0.85
C ILE A 179 -5.47 -5.92 1.82
N ASN A 180 -6.73 -5.95 1.37
CA ASN A 180 -7.84 -6.45 2.18
C ASN A 180 -8.53 -7.65 1.51
N ASN A 181 -9.49 -8.25 2.22
CA ASN A 181 -10.27 -9.38 1.73
C ASN A 181 -11.31 -8.98 0.65
N GLN A 182 -11.47 -7.70 0.34
CA GLN A 182 -12.23 -7.21 -0.81
C GLN A 182 -11.37 -7.12 -2.09
N ASN A 183 -10.09 -7.50 -2.01
CA ASN A 183 -9.08 -7.35 -3.08
C ASN A 183 -8.84 -5.88 -3.45
N GLN A 184 -8.88 -4.98 -2.47
CA GLN A 184 -8.40 -3.62 -2.61
C GLN A 184 -6.94 -3.56 -2.20
N VAL A 185 -6.18 -2.68 -2.86
CA VAL A 185 -4.75 -2.48 -2.65
C VAL A 185 -4.51 -1.02 -2.35
N LEU A 186 -3.95 -0.74 -1.17
CA LEU A 186 -3.47 0.58 -0.80
C LEU A 186 -1.95 0.60 -0.89
N GLY A 187 -1.41 1.66 -1.48
CA GLY A 187 0.03 1.87 -1.50
C GLY A 187 0.40 3.20 -2.13
N MET A 188 1.67 3.30 -2.51
CA MET A 188 2.26 4.53 -2.98
C MET A 188 3.01 4.37 -4.30
N GLY A 189 3.37 5.50 -4.90
CA GLY A 189 4.28 5.61 -6.03
C GLY A 189 4.58 7.05 -6.35
N GLY A 190 5.62 7.27 -7.16
CA GLY A 190 6.00 8.60 -7.62
C GLY A 190 5.08 9.08 -8.75
N VAL A 191 4.63 10.33 -8.68
CA VAL A 191 4.05 11.03 -9.83
C VAL A 191 4.99 12.15 -10.28
N PRO A 192 5.12 12.41 -11.60
CA PRO A 192 5.92 13.53 -12.09
C PRO A 192 5.39 14.84 -11.51
N TYR A 193 6.26 15.63 -10.86
CA TYR A 193 5.88 16.96 -10.36
C TYR A 193 5.68 17.95 -11.53
N SER A 194 6.41 17.76 -12.62
CA SER A 194 6.26 18.51 -13.87
C SER A 194 6.83 17.71 -15.05
N ALA A 195 6.71 18.26 -16.27
CA ALA A 195 7.31 17.69 -17.46
C ALA A 195 8.85 17.54 -17.38
N THR A 196 9.52 18.19 -16.41
CA THR A 196 10.99 18.28 -16.34
C THR A 196 11.58 17.93 -14.97
N SER A 197 10.83 17.43 -13.98
CA SER A 197 11.40 17.31 -12.63
C SER A 197 10.75 16.33 -11.65
N TYR A 198 11.52 16.14 -10.57
CA TYR A 198 11.45 15.23 -9.43
C TYR A 198 10.05 14.74 -9.05
N TYR A 199 9.92 13.44 -8.79
CA TYR A 199 8.64 12.82 -8.47
C TYR A 199 8.17 13.25 -7.07
N THR A 200 6.88 13.53 -6.91
CA THR A 200 6.28 13.62 -5.58
C THR A 200 5.71 12.26 -5.19
N LYS A 201 5.79 11.95 -3.90
CA LYS A 201 5.08 10.81 -3.32
C LYS A 201 3.59 11.00 -3.57
N ASN A 202 2.94 9.94 -4.00
CA ASN A 202 1.49 9.89 -4.16
C ASN A 202 0.96 8.56 -3.65
N PHE A 203 -0.32 8.56 -3.29
CA PHE A 203 -0.99 7.41 -2.71
C PHE A 203 -2.17 6.97 -3.56
N TYR A 204 -2.33 5.67 -3.67
CA TYR A 204 -3.32 5.05 -4.53
C TYR A 204 -4.13 4.02 -3.77
N LEU A 205 -5.43 4.04 -3.98
CA LEU A 205 -6.29 2.89 -3.70
C LEU A 205 -6.70 2.26 -5.03
N TYR A 206 -6.34 1.01 -5.25
CA TYR A 206 -6.78 0.22 -6.39
C TYR A 206 -7.83 -0.80 -5.95
N ASP A 207 -8.97 -0.83 -6.64
CA ASP A 207 -10.03 -1.81 -6.42
C ASP A 207 -10.07 -2.82 -7.56
N MET A 208 -9.85 -4.10 -7.26
CA MET A 208 -9.82 -5.17 -8.27
C MET A 208 -11.17 -5.46 -8.92
N GLN A 209 -12.27 -5.27 -8.20
CA GLN A 209 -13.61 -5.58 -8.73
C GLN A 209 -14.00 -4.57 -9.81
N THR A 210 -13.67 -3.31 -9.56
CA THR A 210 -13.99 -2.21 -10.48
C THR A 210 -12.85 -1.88 -11.46
N GLN A 211 -11.62 -2.33 -11.17
CA GLN A 211 -10.39 -1.99 -11.88
C GLN A 211 -10.11 -0.48 -11.92
N ILE A 212 -10.55 0.22 -10.87
CA ILE A 212 -10.38 1.66 -10.72
C ILE A 212 -9.18 1.91 -9.80
N ARG A 213 -8.26 2.75 -10.27
CA ARG A 213 -7.21 3.35 -9.44
C ARG A 213 -7.66 4.74 -9.01
N THR A 214 -7.85 4.92 -7.71
CA THR A 214 -8.16 6.20 -7.10
C THR A 214 -6.88 6.87 -6.61
N ASP A 215 -6.66 8.11 -7.02
CA ASP A 215 -5.61 8.96 -6.50
C ASP A 215 -6.10 9.62 -5.19
N LEU A 216 -5.45 9.32 -4.07
CA LEU A 216 -5.94 9.80 -2.77
C LEU A 216 -5.78 11.31 -2.61
N LYS A 217 -4.91 11.96 -3.39
CA LYS A 217 -4.80 13.44 -3.38
C LYS A 217 -6.08 14.10 -3.90
N ASP A 218 -6.78 13.44 -4.82
CA ASP A 218 -8.01 13.94 -5.43
C ASP A 218 -9.20 13.76 -4.46
N LEU A 219 -9.11 12.77 -3.55
CA LEU A 219 -10.05 12.58 -2.44
C LEU A 219 -9.88 13.59 -1.31
N LEU A 220 -8.66 14.10 -1.12
CA LEU A 220 -8.28 14.89 0.05
C LEU A 220 -7.70 16.25 -0.37
N PRO A 221 -8.48 17.11 -1.03
CA PRO A 221 -7.99 18.41 -1.48
C PRO A 221 -7.54 19.25 -0.28
N GLY A 222 -6.30 19.77 -0.36
CA GLY A 222 -5.69 20.59 0.70
C GLY A 222 -4.97 19.81 1.80
N TRP A 223 -5.00 18.47 1.76
CA TRP A 223 -4.19 17.63 2.60
C TRP A 223 -2.96 17.11 1.85
N HIS A 224 -1.83 17.11 2.52
CA HIS A 224 -0.62 16.44 2.08
C HIS A 224 -0.51 15.12 2.82
N LEU A 225 -0.56 14.02 2.09
CA LEU A 225 -0.45 12.70 2.68
C LEU A 225 1.01 12.40 3.05
N GLU A 226 1.24 11.90 4.25
CA GLU A 226 2.57 11.61 4.78
C GLU A 226 2.83 10.10 4.77
N THR A 227 1.95 9.33 5.39
CA THR A 227 2.03 7.87 5.48
C THR A 227 0.65 7.27 5.67
N GLU A 228 0.46 6.04 5.22
CA GLU A 228 -0.71 5.24 5.53
C GLU A 228 -0.47 4.47 6.82
N LEU A 229 -1.56 4.25 7.56
CA LEU A 229 -1.56 3.57 8.84
C LEU A 229 -2.39 2.28 8.79
N GLY A 230 -3.30 2.15 7.81
CA GLY A 230 -4.01 0.89 7.58
C GLY A 230 -5.06 0.93 6.49
N LEU A 231 -5.45 -0.26 6.07
CA LEU A 231 -6.65 -0.59 5.31
C LEU A 231 -7.40 -1.67 6.11
N ASP A 232 -8.72 -1.72 6.04
CA ASP A 232 -9.47 -2.83 6.65
C ASP A 232 -10.29 -3.62 5.63
N ASP A 233 -10.88 -4.72 6.09
CA ASP A 233 -11.72 -5.61 5.26
C ASP A 233 -13.05 -5.01 4.83
N GLN A 234 -13.41 -3.84 5.35
CA GLN A 234 -14.55 -3.05 4.89
C GLN A 234 -14.14 -1.98 3.88
N GLY A 235 -12.85 -1.80 3.60
CA GLY A 235 -12.32 -0.80 2.69
C GLY A 235 -12.13 0.58 3.33
N ARG A 236 -12.19 0.68 4.66
CA ARG A 236 -11.84 1.90 5.39
C ARG A 236 -10.33 2.06 5.40
N MET A 237 -9.86 3.30 5.25
CA MET A 237 -8.44 3.63 5.27
C MET A 237 -8.13 4.55 6.44
N LEU A 238 -7.00 4.29 7.10
CA LEU A 238 -6.43 5.18 8.10
C LEU A 238 -5.15 5.79 7.53
N LEU A 239 -5.11 7.11 7.45
CA LEU A 239 -4.01 7.85 6.85
C LEU A 239 -3.46 8.88 7.85
N SER A 240 -2.16 9.13 7.78
CA SER A 240 -1.52 10.30 8.37
C SER A 240 -1.33 11.35 7.28
N ALA A 241 -1.83 12.55 7.53
CA ALA A 241 -1.75 13.66 6.60
C ALA A 241 -1.37 14.93 7.34
N TRP A 242 -0.89 15.93 6.63
CA TRP A 242 -0.69 17.26 7.18
C TRP A 242 -1.32 18.34 6.31
N LYS A 243 -1.62 19.46 6.95
CA LYS A 243 -2.05 20.69 6.29
C LYS A 243 -1.22 21.86 6.80
N TRP A 244 -1.04 22.85 5.96
CA TRP A 244 -0.41 24.10 6.37
C TRP A 244 -1.44 24.99 7.05
N ASP A 245 -1.14 25.43 8.27
CA ASP A 245 -1.87 26.48 8.97
C ASP A 245 -1.00 27.76 9.01
N ASP A 246 -1.57 28.90 8.59
CA ASP A 246 -0.84 30.16 8.49
C ASP A 246 -0.28 30.68 9.82
N LYS A 247 -0.84 30.24 10.95
CA LYS A 247 -0.45 30.68 12.30
C LYS A 247 0.39 29.65 13.03
N LEU A 248 0.12 28.36 12.82
CA LEU A 248 0.70 27.25 13.57
C LEU A 248 1.69 26.41 12.75
N GLY A 249 1.84 26.68 11.45
CA GLY A 249 2.70 25.92 10.54
C GLY A 249 2.09 24.57 10.16
N ILE A 250 2.95 23.58 9.91
CA ILE A 250 2.52 22.22 9.52
C ILE A 250 1.81 21.56 10.70
N GLN A 251 0.55 21.15 10.48
CA GLN A 251 -0.24 20.38 11.44
C GLN A 251 -0.45 18.97 10.91
N TYR A 252 0.00 17.96 11.65
CA TYR A 252 -0.21 16.55 11.34
C TYR A 252 -1.52 16.06 11.94
N HIS A 253 -2.28 15.30 11.17
CA HIS A 253 -3.58 14.75 11.51
C HIS A 253 -3.67 13.29 11.11
N SER A 254 -4.53 12.57 11.81
CA SER A 254 -4.96 11.24 11.39
C SER A 254 -6.34 11.32 10.77
N LEU A 255 -6.50 10.74 9.59
CA LEU A 255 -7.74 10.76 8.81
C LEU A 255 -8.28 9.34 8.69
N LEU A 256 -9.56 9.15 9.04
CA LEU A 256 -10.30 7.92 8.77
C LEU A 256 -11.19 8.14 7.55
N LEU A 257 -10.88 7.45 6.46
CA LEU A 257 -11.66 7.49 5.22
C LEU A 257 -12.60 6.27 5.21
N THR A 258 -13.91 6.53 5.12
CA THR A 258 -14.94 5.49 5.12
C THR A 258 -15.64 5.42 3.77
N PRO A 259 -15.73 4.23 3.12
CA PRO A 259 -16.42 4.08 1.85
C PRO A 259 -17.92 4.43 1.96
N PRO A 260 -18.59 4.74 0.84
CA PRO A 260 -20.02 5.00 0.84
C PRO A 260 -20.79 3.74 1.27
N GLY A 261 -21.88 3.95 2.03
CA GLY A 261 -22.76 2.88 2.50
C GLY A 261 -22.29 2.17 3.78
N LEU A 262 -21.10 2.47 4.27
CA LEU A 262 -20.66 2.07 5.62
C LEU A 262 -21.02 3.18 6.61
N VAL A 263 -21.84 2.83 7.60
CA VAL A 263 -22.08 3.70 8.75
C VAL A 263 -20.87 3.56 9.67
N ILE A 264 -20.15 4.66 9.91
CA ILE A 264 -19.24 4.73 11.04
C ILE A 264 -20.13 4.55 12.27
N GLY A 265 -20.07 3.40 12.94
CA GLY A 265 -20.74 3.24 14.23
C GLY A 265 -20.31 4.39 15.13
N ASP A 266 -21.25 4.98 15.88
CA ASP A 266 -20.96 6.13 16.73
C ASP A 266 -19.66 5.88 17.51
N PRO A 267 -18.73 6.85 17.57
CA PRO A 267 -17.48 6.69 18.28
C PRO A 267 -17.77 6.18 19.69
N VAL A 268 -17.14 5.08 20.06
CA VAL A 268 -17.28 4.57 21.43
C VAL A 268 -16.38 5.44 22.28
N THR A 269 -16.97 6.27 23.14
CA THR A 269 -16.22 6.95 24.19
C THR A 269 -15.54 5.89 25.03
N VAL A 270 -14.22 5.95 25.12
CA VAL A 270 -13.47 5.11 26.04
C VAL A 270 -13.93 5.51 27.44
N PRO A 271 -14.40 4.57 28.28
CA PRO A 271 -14.64 4.88 29.69
C PRO A 271 -13.36 5.48 30.25
N GLU A 272 -13.44 6.58 31.00
CA GLU A 272 -12.25 7.25 31.54
C GLU A 272 -11.25 6.23 32.12
N PRO A 273 -9.92 6.48 32.09
CA PRO A 273 -8.92 5.53 32.57
C PRO A 273 -9.23 4.97 33.97
N THR A 274 -9.85 5.79 34.81
CA THR A 274 -10.42 5.46 36.12
C THR A 274 -11.49 4.38 36.06
N SER A 275 -12.40 4.43 35.10
CA SER A 275 -13.46 3.44 34.87
C SER A 275 -12.90 2.08 34.41
N LEU A 276 -11.89 2.08 33.53
CA LEU A 276 -11.22 0.84 33.09
C LEU A 276 -10.44 0.19 34.23
N ALA A 277 -9.69 0.98 35.00
CA ALA A 277 -8.99 0.51 36.21
C ALA A 277 -9.98 -0.03 37.25
N THR A 278 -11.13 0.63 37.45
CA THR A 278 -12.18 0.17 38.37
C THR A 278 -12.82 -1.14 37.91
N LEU A 279 -13.07 -1.31 36.60
CA LEU A 279 -13.59 -2.54 36.03
C LEU A 279 -12.60 -3.71 36.19
N MET A 280 -11.32 -3.46 35.91
CA MET A 280 -10.23 -4.44 36.06
C MET A 280 -10.01 -4.84 37.53
N LEU A 281 -10.06 -3.87 38.46
CA LEU A 281 -9.98 -4.13 39.90
C LEU A 281 -11.21 -4.87 40.42
N GLY A 282 -12.41 -4.55 39.91
CA GLY A 282 -13.65 -5.26 40.25
C GLY A 282 -13.64 -6.72 39.81
N LEU A 283 -13.19 -7.00 38.57
CA LEU A 283 -13.05 -8.35 38.03
C LEU A 283 -11.94 -9.14 38.74
N GLY A 284 -10.79 -8.52 38.99
CA GLY A 284 -9.69 -9.12 39.75
C GLY A 284 -10.09 -9.43 41.19
N GLY A 285 -10.80 -8.52 41.85
CA GLY A 285 -11.33 -8.71 43.20
C GLY A 285 -12.39 -9.82 43.28
N TYR A 286 -13.28 -9.91 42.29
CA TYR A 286 -14.29 -10.97 42.23
C TYR A 286 -13.68 -12.37 42.01
N LEU A 287 -12.66 -12.47 41.14
CA LEU A 287 -11.96 -13.74 40.90
C LEU A 287 -11.13 -14.18 42.11
N ALA A 288 -10.46 -13.25 42.80
CA ALA A 288 -9.73 -13.52 44.04
C ALA A 288 -10.68 -13.99 45.17
N PHE A 289 -11.85 -13.34 45.32
CA PHE A 289 -12.87 -13.74 46.29
C PHE A 289 -13.43 -15.14 46.01
N ARG A 290 -13.66 -15.49 44.75
CA ARG A 290 -14.17 -16.81 44.35
C ARG A 290 -13.15 -17.93 44.59
N HIS A 291 -11.85 -17.65 44.44
CA HIS A 291 -10.79 -18.61 44.72
C HIS A 291 -10.61 -18.87 46.22
N SER A 292 -10.74 -17.83 47.07
CA SER A 292 -10.64 -17.97 48.52
C SER A 292 -11.70 -18.92 49.11
N ARG A 293 -12.92 -18.94 48.57
CA ARG A 293 -14.00 -19.84 49.03
C ARG A 293 -13.87 -21.30 48.60
N ARG A 294 -12.97 -21.64 47.68
CA ARG A 294 -12.70 -23.04 47.28
C ARG A 294 -11.60 -23.71 48.10
N GLY A 295 -10.93 -22.94 48.98
CA GLY A 295 -9.79 -23.41 49.77
C GLY A 295 -10.11 -23.75 51.23
N GLU A 296 -11.38 -23.79 51.67
CA GLU A 296 -11.68 -24.26 53.02
C GLU A 296 -11.52 -25.80 53.08
N PRO A 297 -10.58 -26.32 53.89
CA PRO A 297 -10.40 -27.75 54.05
C PRO A 297 -11.60 -28.33 54.78
N ARG A 298 -12.26 -29.31 54.16
CA ARG A 298 -13.23 -30.17 54.84
C ARG A 298 -12.49 -30.97 55.90
N GLU A 299 -12.70 -30.64 57.17
CA GLU A 299 -12.32 -31.51 58.28
C GLU A 299 -13.10 -32.83 58.14
N SER A 300 -12.37 -33.91 57.84
CA SER A 300 -12.89 -35.27 57.90
C SER A 300 -13.04 -35.69 59.36
N ARG A 301 -14.27 -36.00 59.77
CA ARG A 301 -14.54 -36.84 60.96
C ARG A 301 -14.63 -38.30 60.54
#